data_AF-A0A357XUN9-F1
#
_entry.id   AF-A0A357XUN9-F1
#
_cell.length_a   1.000
_cell.length_b   1.000
_cell.length_c   1.000
_cell.angle_alpha   90.00
_cell.angle_beta   90.00
_cell.angle_gamma   90.00
#
_symmetry.space_group_name_H-M   'P 1'
#
loop_
_entity.id
_entity.type
_entity.pdbx_description
1 polymer ?
#
loop_
_entity_poly.entity_id
_entity_poly.type
_entity_poly.pdbx_seq_one_letter_code
_entity_poly.pdbx_strand_id
1 'polypeptide(L)'
;MRTETTINNTRDFYVGRRLHNLPKLREIGFAANRRLLEVERLRYDPMIGQAEFEGMIRPTRVDGQRVSGFTFGDPLVFALLSCLLIYRFQLNGLTNRELRVVLLALSDDPDLTLTPGRMSYQLRRLRLRGLIVREAGTQRYRITERGLQTAAFYTSSFTKVLYPQAEACSGKSNVPHAVKT
;
A
#
# COMPACT_ATOMS: atom_id res chain seq x y z
N MET A 1 -7.03 15.62 -12.31
CA MET A 1 -6.75 15.02 -13.63
C MET A 1 -8.07 14.90 -14.38
N ARG A 2 -8.13 15.22 -15.68
CA ARG A 2 -9.33 14.98 -16.52
C ARG A 2 -9.04 13.76 -17.41
N THR A 3 -10.02 12.87 -17.55
CA THR A 3 -9.91 11.64 -18.34
C THR A 3 -10.95 11.67 -19.45
N GLU A 4 -10.49 11.72 -20.70
CA GLU A 4 -11.33 11.77 -21.89
C GLU A 4 -11.13 10.47 -22.68
N THR A 5 -12.23 9.76 -22.99
CA THR A 5 -12.18 8.53 -23.80
C THR A 5 -12.39 8.89 -25.27
N THR A 6 -11.39 8.60 -26.10
CA THR A 6 -11.46 8.75 -27.57
C THR A 6 -11.76 7.40 -28.22
N ILE A 7 -12.89 7.30 -28.94
CA ILE A 7 -13.27 6.09 -29.70
C ILE A 7 -12.85 6.27 -31.16
N ASN A 8 -11.73 5.68 -31.54
CA ASN A 8 -11.21 5.77 -32.91
C ASN A 8 -11.92 4.83 -33.88
N ASN A 9 -12.47 3.70 -33.40
CA ASN A 9 -13.22 2.76 -34.22
C ASN A 9 -14.46 2.26 -33.48
N THR A 10 -15.64 2.58 -34.02
CA THR A 10 -16.93 2.22 -33.40
C THR A 10 -17.21 0.72 -33.43
N ARG A 11 -16.58 -0.01 -34.35
CA ARG A 11 -16.76 -1.46 -34.52
C ARG A 11 -16.15 -2.27 -33.39
N ASP A 12 -15.17 -1.72 -32.67
CA ASP A 12 -14.57 -2.35 -31.49
C ASP A 12 -15.61 -2.54 -30.36
N PHE A 13 -16.70 -1.77 -30.43
CA PHE A 13 -17.84 -1.85 -29.53
C PHE A 13 -19.08 -2.47 -30.18
N TYR A 14 -18.92 -3.11 -31.36
CA TYR A 14 -20.02 -3.67 -32.16
C TYR A 14 -21.09 -2.64 -32.58
N VAL A 15 -20.72 -1.36 -32.65
CA VAL A 15 -21.62 -0.26 -33.04
C VAL A 15 -21.27 0.27 -34.43
N GLY A 16 -22.29 0.49 -35.27
CA GLY A 16 -22.12 1.03 -36.61
C GLY A 16 -21.67 2.50 -36.64
N ARG A 17 -21.04 2.95 -37.73
CA ARG A 17 -20.41 4.29 -37.86
C ARG A 17 -21.39 5.46 -38.14
N ARG A 18 -22.70 5.21 -38.19
CA ARG A 18 -23.70 6.25 -38.54
C ARG A 18 -23.95 7.21 -37.37
N LEU A 19 -24.31 8.46 -37.68
CA LEU A 19 -24.51 9.52 -36.68
C LEU A 19 -25.57 9.19 -35.61
N HIS A 20 -26.63 8.44 -35.96
CA HIS A 20 -27.65 8.03 -34.99
C HIS A 20 -27.11 7.11 -33.88
N ASN A 21 -25.93 6.51 -34.06
CA ASN A 21 -25.28 5.67 -33.06
C ASN A 21 -24.40 6.46 -32.07
N LEU A 22 -24.21 7.78 -32.27
CA LEU A 22 -23.42 8.62 -31.37
C LEU A 22 -23.91 8.59 -29.91
N PRO A 23 -25.23 8.63 -29.61
CA PRO A 23 -25.71 8.48 -28.24
C PRO A 23 -25.27 7.16 -27.59
N LYS A 24 -25.27 6.06 -28.37
CA LYS A 24 -24.86 4.74 -27.89
C LYS A 24 -23.36 4.67 -27.61
N LEU A 25 -22.54 5.25 -28.48
CA LEU A 25 -21.09 5.36 -28.27
C LEU A 25 -20.75 6.22 -27.05
N ARG A 26 -21.53 7.30 -26.82
CA ARG A 26 -21.38 8.16 -25.65
C ARG A 26 -21.67 7.41 -24.34
N GLU A 27 -22.73 6.60 -24.29
CA GLU A 27 -23.02 5.73 -23.12
C GLU A 27 -21.86 4.79 -22.81
N ILE A 28 -21.31 4.15 -23.84
CA ILE A 28 -20.18 3.21 -23.71
C ILE A 28 -18.93 3.94 -23.21
N GLY A 29 -18.61 5.10 -23.78
CA GLY A 29 -17.50 5.93 -23.34
C GLY A 29 -17.63 6.40 -21.88
N PHE A 30 -18.83 6.81 -21.46
CA PHE A 30 -19.08 7.17 -20.05
C PHE A 30 -18.95 5.99 -19.11
N ALA A 31 -19.48 4.82 -19.46
CA ALA A 31 -19.35 3.62 -18.65
C ALA A 31 -17.88 3.18 -18.52
N ALA A 32 -17.12 3.23 -19.61
CA ALA A 32 -15.68 2.96 -19.62
C ALA A 32 -14.90 3.93 -18.74
N ASN A 33 -15.13 5.24 -18.90
CA ASN A 33 -14.52 6.27 -18.06
C ASN A 33 -14.88 6.08 -16.58
N ARG A 34 -16.14 5.76 -16.27
CA ARG A 34 -16.57 5.54 -14.88
C ARG A 34 -15.90 4.32 -14.26
N ARG A 35 -15.79 3.22 -15.00
CA ARG A 35 -15.07 2.02 -14.57
C ARG A 35 -13.58 2.29 -14.36
N LEU A 36 -12.95 3.07 -15.25
CA LEU A 36 -11.57 3.51 -15.08
C LEU A 36 -11.40 4.36 -13.82
N LEU A 37 -12.28 5.35 -13.62
CA LEU A 37 -12.27 6.20 -12.43
C LEU A 37 -12.54 5.40 -11.13
N GLU A 38 -13.38 4.37 -11.17
CA GLU A 38 -13.59 3.46 -10.03
C GLU A 38 -12.33 2.67 -9.71
N VAL A 39 -11.63 2.15 -10.71
CA VAL A 39 -10.34 1.47 -10.53
C VAL A 39 -9.27 2.43 -10.00
N GLU A 40 -9.22 3.66 -10.52
CA GLU A 40 -8.31 4.70 -10.03
C GLU A 40 -8.63 5.09 -8.58
N ARG A 41 -9.91 5.23 -8.21
CA ARG A 41 -10.35 5.51 -6.84
C ARG A 41 -10.06 4.36 -5.89
N LEU A 42 -10.32 3.11 -6.30
CA LEU A 42 -9.92 1.91 -5.55
C LEU A 42 -8.40 1.83 -5.34
N ARG A 43 -7.63 2.37 -6.28
CA ARG A 43 -6.17 2.47 -6.16
C ARG A 43 -5.72 3.58 -5.20
N TYR A 44 -6.59 4.57 -4.92
CA TYR A 44 -6.25 5.78 -4.16
C TYR A 44 -6.85 5.86 -2.76
N ASP A 45 -7.79 4.98 -2.41
CA ASP A 45 -8.41 4.96 -1.08
C ASP A 45 -8.06 3.70 -0.28
N PRO A 46 -6.83 3.59 0.25
CA PRO A 46 -6.49 2.52 1.18
C PRO A 46 -6.99 2.84 2.58
N MET A 47 -8.05 3.64 2.76
CA MET A 47 -8.50 4.03 4.10
C MET A 47 -9.05 2.81 4.84
N ILE A 48 -8.25 2.31 5.77
CA ILE A 48 -8.77 1.50 6.88
C ILE A 48 -9.48 2.45 7.84
N GLY A 49 -10.62 2.02 8.39
CA GLY A 49 -11.34 2.83 9.38
C GLY A 49 -10.48 3.11 10.62
N GLN A 50 -10.76 4.21 11.34
CA GLN A 50 -10.03 4.58 12.55
C GLN A 50 -9.92 3.43 13.57
N ALA A 51 -11.01 2.68 13.78
CA ALA A 51 -11.02 1.54 14.70
C ALA A 51 -10.07 0.41 14.27
N GLU A 52 -9.93 0.16 12.96
CA GLU A 52 -8.97 -0.82 12.44
C GLU A 52 -7.53 -0.33 12.65
N PHE A 53 -7.26 0.95 12.38
CA PHE A 53 -5.95 1.55 12.61
C PHE A 53 -5.55 1.49 14.09
N GLU A 54 -6.44 1.90 14.99
CA GLU A 54 -6.21 1.82 16.44
C GLU A 54 -5.99 0.37 16.89
N GLY A 55 -6.79 -0.56 16.36
CA GLY A 55 -6.62 -2.00 16.62
C GLY A 55 -5.27 -2.52 16.14
N MET A 56 -4.73 -1.97 15.07
CA MET A 56 -3.44 -2.36 14.49
C MET A 56 -2.25 -1.85 15.33
N ILE A 57 -2.31 -0.62 15.84
CA ILE A 57 -1.24 -0.02 16.65
C ILE A 57 -1.22 -0.57 18.08
N ARG A 58 -2.38 -0.91 18.66
CA ARG A 58 -2.46 -1.41 20.04
C ARG A 58 -2.11 -2.90 20.12
N PRO A 59 -1.40 -3.37 21.17
CA PRO A 59 -1.24 -4.80 21.42
C PRO A 59 -2.58 -5.52 21.59
N THR A 60 -2.68 -6.75 21.09
CA THR A 60 -3.93 -7.54 21.14
C THR A 60 -3.61 -8.99 21.51
N ARG A 61 -4.58 -9.71 22.06
CA ARG A 61 -4.50 -11.16 22.26
C ARG A 61 -5.23 -11.90 21.15
N VAL A 62 -4.57 -12.87 20.52
CA VAL A 62 -5.10 -13.73 19.47
C VAL A 62 -4.80 -15.16 19.86
N ASP A 63 -5.81 -16.03 19.93
CA ASP A 63 -5.69 -17.44 20.32
C ASP A 63 -4.90 -17.65 21.63
N GLY A 64 -5.18 -16.81 22.64
CA GLY A 64 -4.49 -16.82 23.94
C GLY A 64 -3.07 -16.23 23.95
N GLN A 65 -2.54 -15.81 22.79
CA GLN A 65 -1.19 -15.27 22.65
C GLN A 65 -1.20 -13.75 22.53
N ARG A 66 -0.30 -13.07 23.24
CA ARG A 66 -0.11 -11.61 23.09
C ARG A 66 0.65 -11.31 21.81
N VAL A 67 0.13 -10.38 21.02
CA VAL A 67 0.71 -9.88 19.78
C VAL A 67 0.92 -8.38 19.93
N SER A 68 2.15 -7.92 19.69
CA SER A 68 2.46 -6.50 19.68
C SER A 68 1.75 -5.80 18.51
N GLY A 69 1.48 -4.50 18.65
CA GLY A 69 0.86 -3.70 17.59
C GLY A 69 1.89 -3.12 16.63
N PHE A 70 1.47 -2.87 15.39
CA PHE A 70 2.29 -2.22 14.37
C PHE A 70 2.29 -0.72 14.61
N THR A 71 3.25 -0.26 15.42
CA THR A 71 3.46 1.15 15.72
C THR A 71 3.60 1.94 14.42
N PHE A 72 2.76 2.94 14.24
CA PHE A 72 2.87 3.84 13.10
C PHE A 72 4.13 4.71 13.25
N GLY A 73 4.90 4.86 12.18
CA GLY A 73 6.17 5.59 12.18
C GLY A 73 7.40 4.79 12.59
N ASP A 74 7.26 3.52 13.00
CA ASP A 74 8.39 2.62 13.20
C ASP A 74 9.00 2.23 11.83
N PRO A 75 10.29 2.53 11.57
CA PRO A 75 10.94 2.24 10.29
C PRO A 75 10.88 0.75 9.90
N LEU A 76 10.98 -0.15 10.87
CA LEU A 76 10.93 -1.59 10.62
C LEU A 76 9.53 -2.01 10.21
N VAL A 77 8.50 -1.46 10.86
CA VAL A 77 7.09 -1.71 10.49
C VAL A 77 6.81 -1.19 9.09
N PHE A 78 7.30 0.01 8.76
CA PHE A 78 7.16 0.60 7.43
C PHE A 78 7.85 -0.27 6.36
N ALA A 79 9.09 -0.69 6.59
CA ALA A 79 9.82 -1.57 5.68
C ALA A 79 9.11 -2.93 5.51
N LEU A 80 8.63 -3.52 6.61
CA LEU A 80 7.91 -4.80 6.61
C LEU A 80 6.60 -4.72 5.80
N LEU A 81 5.81 -3.67 5.98
CA LEU A 81 4.57 -3.47 5.23
C LEU A 81 4.84 -3.11 3.77
N SER A 82 5.91 -2.36 3.49
CA SER A 82 6.37 -2.09 2.13
C SER A 82 6.74 -3.38 1.38
N CYS A 83 7.37 -4.35 2.07
CA CYS A 83 7.63 -5.67 1.50
C CYS A 83 6.33 -6.34 1.02
N LEU A 84 5.24 -6.27 1.80
CA LEU A 84 3.97 -6.88 1.41
C LEU A 84 3.43 -6.29 0.09
N LEU A 85 3.62 -4.99 -0.13
CA LEU A 85 3.20 -4.36 -1.38
C LEU A 85 4.06 -4.77 -2.58
N ILE A 86 5.36 -4.97 -2.39
CA ILE A 86 6.26 -5.49 -3.43
C ILE A 86 5.84 -6.91 -3.83
N TYR A 87 5.50 -7.74 -2.85
CA TYR A 87 5.11 -9.13 -3.07
C TYR A 87 3.65 -9.33 -3.49
N ARG A 88 2.86 -8.27 -3.66
CA ARG A 88 1.41 -8.36 -4.00
C ARG A 88 1.12 -9.12 -5.30
N PHE A 89 2.09 -9.18 -6.21
CA PHE A 89 1.94 -9.83 -7.52
C PHE A 89 2.51 -11.25 -7.56
N GLN A 90 3.13 -11.74 -6.48
CA GLN A 90 3.65 -13.09 -6.45
C GLN A 90 2.52 -14.10 -6.18
N LEU A 91 2.11 -14.80 -7.23
CA LEU A 91 1.07 -15.84 -7.19
C LEU A 91 1.42 -17.04 -6.28
N ASN A 92 2.72 -17.27 -6.03
CA ASN A 92 3.22 -18.42 -5.28
C ASN A 92 3.46 -18.13 -3.78
N GLY A 93 3.02 -16.96 -3.28
CA GLY A 93 3.29 -16.53 -1.91
C GLY A 93 4.78 -16.25 -1.62
N LEU A 94 5.07 -15.83 -0.39
CA LEU A 94 6.39 -15.40 0.07
C LEU A 94 6.96 -16.36 1.14
N THR A 95 8.28 -16.57 1.11
CA THR A 95 9.01 -17.31 2.13
C THR A 95 9.72 -16.37 3.12
N ASN A 96 10.16 -16.92 4.26
CA ASN A 96 10.95 -16.14 5.24
C ASN A 96 12.23 -15.57 4.62
N ARG A 97 12.93 -16.37 3.81
CA ARG A 97 14.18 -15.98 3.14
C ARG A 97 13.95 -14.83 2.17
N GLU A 98 12.94 -14.92 1.33
CA GLU A 98 12.58 -13.87 0.36
C GLU A 98 12.21 -12.57 1.07
N LEU A 99 11.34 -12.66 2.09
CA LEU A 99 10.95 -11.50 2.89
C LEU A 99 12.15 -10.83 3.56
N ARG A 100 13.08 -11.61 4.13
CA ARG A 100 14.28 -11.10 4.79
C ARG A 100 15.16 -10.29 3.84
N VAL A 101 15.36 -10.77 2.61
CA VAL A 101 16.22 -10.10 1.62
C VAL A 101 15.65 -8.72 1.27
N VAL A 102 14.36 -8.64 0.98
CA VAL A 102 13.71 -7.36 0.62
C VAL A 102 13.64 -6.43 1.83
N LEU A 103 13.37 -6.97 3.02
CA LEU A 103 13.28 -6.16 4.23
C LEU A 103 14.63 -5.52 4.59
N LEU A 104 15.74 -6.26 4.44
CA LEU A 104 17.09 -5.71 4.60
C LEU A 104 17.39 -4.62 3.56
N ALA A 105 16.98 -4.82 2.30
CA ALA A 105 17.20 -3.84 1.24
C ALA A 105 16.39 -2.55 1.42
N LEU A 106 15.25 -2.61 2.11
CA LEU A 106 14.38 -1.46 2.38
C LEU A 106 14.65 -0.77 3.72
N SER A 107 15.46 -1.38 4.58
CA SER A 107 15.77 -0.80 5.87
C SER A 107 17.03 0.04 5.73
N ASP A 108 16.90 1.36 5.90
CA ASP A 108 18.04 2.29 5.91
C ASP A 108 18.87 2.22 7.21
N ASP A 109 18.59 1.24 8.07
CA ASP A 109 19.27 1.04 9.35
C ASP A 109 20.44 0.05 9.19
N PRO A 110 21.70 0.53 9.22
CA PRO A 110 22.89 -0.31 9.08
C PRO A 110 23.08 -1.27 10.26
N ASP A 111 22.49 -0.98 11.43
CA ASP A 111 22.59 -1.79 12.64
C ASP A 111 21.46 -2.82 12.76
N LEU A 112 20.56 -2.87 11.77
CA LEU A 112 19.41 -3.77 11.76
C LEU A 112 19.86 -5.24 11.57
N THR A 113 20.21 -5.85 12.70
CA THR A 113 20.50 -7.28 12.80
C THR A 113 19.19 -8.06 12.87
N LEU A 114 18.65 -8.41 11.71
CA LEU A 114 17.54 -9.35 11.64
C LEU A 114 18.10 -10.76 11.83
N THR A 115 17.97 -11.33 13.02
CA THR A 115 18.26 -12.75 13.22
C THR A 115 17.13 -13.62 12.66
N PRO A 116 17.36 -14.91 12.36
CA PRO A 116 16.27 -15.83 11.97
C PRO A 116 15.10 -15.85 12.97
N GLY A 117 15.40 -15.71 14.27
CA GLY A 117 14.40 -15.61 15.33
C GLY A 117 13.55 -14.33 15.23
N ARG A 118 14.18 -13.17 14.97
CA ARG A 118 13.47 -11.90 14.74
C ARG A 118 12.56 -11.97 13.50
N MET A 119 13.03 -12.57 12.41
CA MET A 119 12.18 -12.77 11.22
C MET A 119 10.99 -13.69 11.50
N SER A 120 11.21 -14.78 12.23
CA SER A 120 10.14 -15.70 12.62
C SER A 120 9.10 -15.02 13.52
N TYR A 121 9.55 -14.11 14.39
CA TYR A 121 8.68 -13.27 15.19
C TYR A 121 7.84 -12.32 14.32
N GLN A 122 8.43 -11.62 13.35
CA GLN A 122 7.69 -10.73 12.46
C GLN A 122 6.64 -11.47 11.62
N LEU A 123 6.99 -12.64 11.06
CA LEU A 123 6.03 -13.49 10.34
C LEU A 123 4.90 -13.98 11.23
N ARG A 124 5.22 -14.42 12.45
CA ARG A 124 4.19 -14.81 13.43
C ARG A 124 3.26 -13.65 13.73
N ARG A 125 3.81 -12.46 13.94
CA ARG A 125 3.05 -11.24 14.22
C ARG A 125 2.14 -10.86 13.05
N LEU A 126 2.64 -10.86 11.81
CA LEU A 126 1.84 -10.65 10.60
C LEU A 126 0.70 -11.66 10.48
N ARG A 127 0.98 -12.94 10.76
CA ARG A 127 0.00 -14.04 10.70
C ARG A 127 -1.10 -13.89 11.73
N LEU A 128 -0.74 -13.65 12.99
CA LEU A 128 -1.73 -13.49 14.07
C LEU A 128 -2.58 -12.22 13.89
N ARG A 129 -2.06 -11.20 13.20
CA ARG A 129 -2.82 -10.01 12.83
C ARG A 129 -3.67 -10.18 11.57
N GLY A 130 -3.62 -11.36 10.94
CA GLY A 130 -4.38 -11.69 9.75
C GLY A 130 -3.93 -10.96 8.49
N LEU A 131 -2.70 -10.42 8.47
CA LEU A 131 -2.14 -9.73 7.31
C LEU A 131 -1.57 -10.72 6.28
N ILE A 132 -1.16 -11.89 6.76
CA ILE A 132 -0.73 -13.01 5.93
C ILE A 132 -1.35 -14.30 6.46
N VAL A 133 -1.52 -15.28 5.58
CA VAL A 133 -1.92 -16.65 5.91
C VAL A 133 -0.85 -17.61 5.43
N ARG A 134 -0.57 -18.63 6.25
CA ARG A 134 0.36 -19.69 5.83
C ARG A 134 -0.38 -20.68 4.94
N GLU A 135 0.23 -21.06 3.83
CA GLU A 135 -0.29 -22.12 2.98
C GLU A 135 -0.07 -23.50 3.62
N ALA A 136 -1.09 -24.34 3.57
CA ALA A 136 -1.03 -25.67 4.16
C ALA A 136 0.05 -26.52 3.49
N GLY A 137 0.82 -27.28 4.27
CA GLY A 137 1.87 -28.15 3.76
C GLY A 137 3.14 -27.44 3.24
N THR A 138 3.21 -26.10 3.29
CA THR A 138 4.39 -25.35 2.82
C THR A 138 4.92 -24.38 3.89
N GLN A 139 6.06 -23.74 3.61
CA GLN A 139 6.60 -22.61 4.37
C GLN A 139 6.28 -21.27 3.70
N ARG A 140 5.28 -21.25 2.80
CA ARG A 140 4.88 -20.08 2.03
C ARG A 140 3.74 -19.37 2.73
N TYR A 141 3.75 -18.05 2.58
CA TYR A 141 2.74 -17.17 3.13
C TYR A 141 2.07 -16.39 2.00
N ARG A 142 0.75 -16.36 1.99
CA ARG A 142 -0.03 -15.55 1.07
C ARG A 142 -0.52 -14.30 1.80
N ILE A 143 -0.46 -13.16 1.12
CA ILE A 143 -0.94 -11.89 1.67
C ILE A 143 -2.46 -11.90 1.60
N THR A 144 -3.12 -11.46 2.68
CA THR A 144 -4.57 -11.32 2.71
C THR A 144 -4.99 -9.99 2.09
N GLU A 145 -6.25 -9.85 1.71
CA GLU A 145 -6.79 -8.56 1.25
C GLU A 145 -6.63 -7.47 2.32
N ARG A 146 -6.93 -7.81 3.57
CA ARG A 146 -6.69 -6.94 4.75
C ARG A 146 -5.21 -6.56 4.89
N GLY A 147 -4.31 -7.51 4.64
CA GLY A 147 -2.86 -7.29 4.62
C GLY A 147 -2.44 -6.24 3.61
N LEU A 148 -2.98 -6.33 2.38
CA LEU A 148 -2.71 -5.36 1.32
C LEU A 148 -3.29 -3.98 1.64
N GLN A 149 -4.54 -3.91 2.10
CA GLN A 149 -5.19 -2.65 2.49
C GLN A 149 -4.42 -1.96 3.63
N THR A 150 -4.07 -2.71 4.69
CA THR A 150 -3.28 -2.20 5.81
C THR A 150 -1.91 -1.71 5.34
N ALA A 151 -1.20 -2.50 4.51
CA ALA A 151 0.12 -2.14 4.03
C ALA A 151 0.08 -0.88 3.16
N ALA A 152 -0.90 -0.77 2.25
CA ALA A 152 -1.12 0.40 1.42
C ALA A 152 -1.48 1.63 2.26
N PHE A 153 -2.30 1.47 3.31
CA PHE A 153 -2.64 2.54 4.23
C PHE A 153 -1.40 3.08 4.94
N TYR A 154 -0.63 2.20 5.58
CA TYR A 154 0.55 2.60 6.36
C TYR A 154 1.59 3.31 5.47
N THR A 155 1.89 2.73 4.31
CA THR A 155 2.93 3.30 3.42
C THR A 155 2.49 4.59 2.74
N SER A 156 1.23 4.67 2.28
CA SER A 156 0.71 5.90 1.68
C SER A 156 0.49 7.00 2.73
N SER A 157 0.09 6.67 3.95
CA SER A 157 -0.06 7.64 5.04
C SER A 157 1.29 8.16 5.50
N PHE A 158 2.30 7.29 5.64
CA PHE A 158 3.64 7.70 6.02
C PHE A 158 4.27 8.65 4.98
N THR A 159 4.16 8.32 3.69
CA THR A 159 4.60 9.22 2.61
C THR A 159 3.79 10.52 2.60
N LYS A 160 2.46 10.46 2.64
CA LYS A 160 1.62 11.67 2.70
C LYS A 160 1.80 12.52 3.96
N VAL A 161 2.28 11.97 5.07
CA VAL A 161 2.59 12.76 6.26
C VAL A 161 3.98 13.39 6.13
N LEU A 162 4.97 12.67 5.60
CA LEU A 162 6.34 13.15 5.53
C LEU A 162 6.63 14.07 4.32
N TYR A 163 6.04 13.83 3.15
CA TYR A 163 6.27 14.66 1.96
C TYR A 163 5.77 16.11 2.12
N PRO A 164 4.58 16.40 2.70
CA PRO A 164 4.16 17.76 2.97
C PRO A 164 5.01 18.45 4.04
N GLN A 165 5.55 17.70 5.01
CA GLN A 165 6.44 18.24 6.04
C GLN A 165 7.81 18.63 5.46
N ALA A 166 8.33 17.84 4.51
CA ALA A 166 9.57 18.14 3.81
C ALA A 166 9.45 19.42 2.96
N GLU A 167 8.32 19.59 2.23
CA GLU A 167 8.04 20.84 1.50
C GLU A 167 7.80 22.04 2.45
N ALA A 168 7.06 21.84 3.54
CA ALA A 168 6.81 22.90 4.53
C ALA A 168 8.08 23.36 5.27
N CYS A 169 9.02 22.45 5.55
CA CYS A 169 10.31 22.76 6.16
C CYS A 169 11.34 23.31 5.15
N SER A 170 11.21 22.97 3.87
CA SER A 170 12.04 23.55 2.79
C SER A 170 11.69 25.01 2.46
N GLY A 171 10.54 25.52 2.93
CA GLY A 171 10.03 26.85 2.60
C GLY A 171 10.40 27.99 3.55
N LYS A 172 11.21 27.77 4.60
CA LYS A 172 11.58 28.84 5.56
C LYS A 172 13.04 28.75 6.02
N SER A 173 13.97 29.21 5.21
CA SER A 173 15.28 29.71 5.67
C SER A 173 15.52 31.14 5.17
N ASN A 174 14.63 32.08 5.51
CA ASN A 174 14.96 33.49 5.40
C ASN A 174 15.72 33.90 6.67
N VAL A 175 17.05 33.75 6.64
CA VAL A 175 17.95 34.25 7.69
C VAL A 175 18.11 35.75 7.45
N PRO A 176 17.71 36.65 8.39
CA PRO A 176 17.95 38.07 8.22
C PRO A 176 19.45 38.36 8.30
N HIS A 177 20.01 38.91 7.22
CA HIS A 177 21.37 39.44 7.21
C HIS A 177 21.48 40.59 8.22
N ALA A 178 22.27 40.38 9.27
CA ALA A 178 22.71 41.45 10.16
C ALA A 178 23.63 42.40 9.38
N VAL A 179 23.16 43.65 9.23
CA VAL A 179 23.94 44.78 8.75
C VAL A 179 25.04 45.08 9.79
N LYS A 180 26.30 45.00 9.36
CA LYS A 180 27.44 45.51 10.13
C LYS A 180 27.50 47.04 9.94
N THR A 181 27.39 47.77 11.05
CA THR A 181 27.93 49.13 11.22
C THR A 181 29.32 49.06 11.79
#